data_AF-A0A3B7DB21-F1
#
_entry.id   AF-A0A3B7DB21-F1
#
_cell.length_a   1.000
_cell.length_b   1.000
_cell.length_c   1.000
_cell.angle_alpha   90.00
_cell.angle_beta   90.00
_cell.angle_gamma   90.00
#
_symmetry.space_group_name_H-M   'P 1'
#
loop_
_entity.id
_entity.type
_entity.pdbx_description
1 polymer ?
#
loop_
_entity_poly.entity_id
_entity_poly.type
_entity_poly.pdbx_seq_one_letter_code
_entity_poly.pdbx_strand_id
1 'polypeptide(L)'
;MTGDHSRDRDQAGRPRQARPRDALGRPLPYGAAGVEPVPEEALPAVETVAFAQELVQEGRPFAAHEVLEARWKAGPVEERGLWQGLAQVCVGLTHAARGNRTGAARLLERGAARVEEYESGHGPAYGLDLAAVVACAREHAAAER
;
A
#
# COMPACT_ATOMS: atom_id res chain seq x y z
N MET A 1 21.44 -0.10 -29.68
CA MET A 1 19.97 -0.16 -29.86
C MET A 1 19.33 0.62 -28.72
N THR A 2 18.96 1.86 -29.01
CA THR A 2 18.36 2.80 -28.08
C THR A 2 16.91 2.41 -27.81
N GLY A 3 16.63 1.92 -26.60
CA GLY A 3 15.26 1.69 -26.15
C GLY A 3 14.59 3.03 -25.90
N ASP A 4 13.71 3.44 -26.81
CA ASP A 4 12.82 4.58 -26.65
C ASP A 4 11.91 4.34 -25.42
N HIS A 5 12.22 4.99 -24.30
CA HIS A 5 11.43 4.94 -23.07
C HIS A 5 10.25 5.92 -23.18
N SER A 6 9.43 5.76 -24.21
CA SER A 6 8.15 6.45 -24.27
C SER A 6 7.33 5.98 -23.07
N ARG A 7 7.22 6.84 -22.06
CA ARG A 7 6.48 6.58 -20.82
C ARG A 7 5.07 6.21 -21.24
N ASP A 8 4.67 4.97 -20.97
CA ASP A 8 3.35 4.47 -21.32
C ASP A 8 2.29 5.38 -20.71
N ARG A 9 1.39 5.88 -21.56
CA ARG A 9 0.40 6.90 -21.21
C ARG A 9 -0.95 6.52 -21.79
N ASP A 10 -2.03 6.79 -21.06
CA ASP A 10 -3.38 6.65 -21.58
C ASP A 10 -3.70 7.70 -22.67
N GLN A 11 -4.89 7.62 -23.27
CA GLN A 11 -5.36 8.59 -24.27
C GLN A 11 -5.46 10.03 -23.71
N ALA A 12 -5.45 10.20 -22.39
CA ALA A 12 -5.42 11.49 -21.70
C ALA A 12 -4.00 11.91 -21.26
N GLY A 13 -2.95 11.16 -21.65
CA GLY A 13 -1.56 11.46 -21.32
C GLY A 13 -1.14 11.09 -19.89
N ARG A 14 -1.98 10.40 -19.11
CA ARG A 14 -1.66 9.94 -17.75
C ARG A 14 -0.76 8.72 -17.81
N PRO A 15 0.33 8.64 -17.01
CA PRO A 15 1.21 7.48 -17.01
C PRO A 15 0.41 6.22 -16.64
N ARG A 16 0.38 5.22 -17.52
CA ARG A 16 -0.17 3.90 -17.20
C ARG A 16 0.98 3.00 -16.76
N GLN A 17 0.72 2.16 -15.76
CA GLN A 17 1.64 1.09 -15.41
C GLN A 17 1.46 -0.12 -16.35
N ALA A 18 1.81 -0.04 -17.65
CA ALA A 18 1.76 -1.24 -18.51
C ALA A 18 2.88 -2.25 -18.26
N ARG A 19 3.93 -1.89 -17.50
CA ARG A 19 5.02 -2.81 -17.23
C ARG A 19 4.57 -3.85 -16.19
N PRO A 20 4.59 -5.16 -16.51
CA PRO A 20 4.20 -6.21 -15.57
C PRO A 20 5.07 -6.17 -14.32
N ARG A 21 4.50 -6.59 -13.18
CA ARG A 21 5.19 -6.63 -11.88
C ARG A 21 5.00 -7.96 -11.19
N ASP A 22 5.93 -8.30 -10.31
CA ASP A 22 5.74 -9.39 -9.35
C ASP A 22 4.79 -8.99 -8.20
N ALA A 23 4.47 -9.95 -7.32
CA ALA A 23 3.58 -9.73 -6.17
C ALA A 23 4.08 -8.64 -5.20
N LEU A 24 5.38 -8.37 -5.18
CA LEU A 24 5.98 -7.33 -4.35
C LEU A 24 6.11 -6.01 -5.09
N GLY A 25 5.63 -5.88 -6.33
CA GLY A 25 5.67 -4.66 -7.14
C GLY A 25 6.99 -4.41 -7.86
N ARG A 26 7.91 -5.39 -7.95
CA ARG A 26 9.15 -5.22 -8.71
C ARG A 26 8.84 -5.32 -10.21
N PRO A 27 9.38 -4.42 -11.05
CA PRO A 27 9.15 -4.48 -12.49
C PRO A 27 9.73 -5.76 -13.10
N LEU A 28 8.93 -6.45 -13.91
CA LEU A 28 9.34 -7.62 -14.69
C LEU A 28 9.77 -7.20 -16.11
N PRO A 29 10.47 -8.07 -16.86
CA PRO A 29 10.68 -7.86 -18.30
C PRO A 29 9.35 -7.75 -19.06
N TYR A 30 9.32 -6.97 -20.14
CA TYR A 30 8.15 -6.94 -21.02
C TYR A 30 7.88 -8.33 -21.60
N GLY A 31 6.60 -8.71 -21.66
CA GLY A 31 6.16 -10.05 -22.10
C GLY A 31 6.18 -11.12 -21.01
N ALA A 32 6.72 -10.85 -19.82
CA ALA A 32 6.55 -11.73 -18.67
C ALA A 32 5.13 -11.61 -18.09
N ALA A 33 4.59 -12.72 -17.58
CA ALA A 33 3.34 -12.70 -16.82
C ALA A 33 3.59 -12.05 -15.45
N GLY A 34 2.93 -10.92 -15.20
CA GLY A 34 2.88 -10.27 -13.89
C GLY A 34 1.63 -10.66 -13.10
N VAL A 35 1.53 -10.14 -11.88
CA VAL A 35 0.27 -10.18 -11.13
C VAL A 35 -0.74 -9.19 -11.73
N GLU A 36 -2.03 -9.48 -11.53
CA GLU A 36 -3.11 -8.58 -11.96
C GLU A 36 -2.97 -7.21 -11.28
N PRO A 37 -3.07 -6.09 -12.01
CA PRO A 37 -3.09 -4.76 -11.41
C PRO A 37 -4.31 -4.55 -10.50
N VAL A 38 -4.18 -3.63 -9.55
CA VAL A 38 -5.32 -3.15 -8.75
C VAL A 38 -5.97 -1.94 -9.44
N PRO A 39 -7.23 -1.59 -9.12
CA PRO A 39 -7.87 -0.39 -9.62
C PRO A 39 -7.05 0.88 -9.31
N GLU A 40 -6.97 1.81 -10.27
CA GLU A 40 -6.32 3.12 -10.05
C GLU A 40 -7.27 4.08 -9.31
N GLU A 41 -8.57 3.92 -9.50
CA GLU A 41 -9.59 4.69 -8.82
C GLU A 41 -9.82 4.20 -7.38
N ALA A 42 -10.10 5.15 -6.49
CA ALA A 42 -10.42 4.83 -5.12
C ALA A 42 -11.76 4.09 -5.00
N LEU A 43 -11.73 2.95 -4.31
CA LEU A 43 -12.93 2.22 -3.93
C LEU A 43 -13.66 2.93 -2.76
N PRO A 44 -14.91 2.56 -2.48
CA PRO A 44 -15.56 2.89 -1.21
C PRO A 44 -14.70 2.44 -0.01
N ALA A 45 -14.81 3.14 1.12
CA ALA A 45 -13.89 2.94 2.25
C ALA A 45 -13.88 1.50 2.80
N VAL A 46 -15.05 0.88 2.97
CA VAL A 46 -15.18 -0.50 3.46
C VAL A 46 -14.59 -1.50 2.46
N GLU A 47 -14.84 -1.30 1.16
CA GLU A 47 -14.29 -2.14 0.09
C GLU A 47 -12.77 -1.99 -0.02
N THR A 48 -12.25 -0.76 0.18
CA THR A 48 -10.81 -0.49 0.22
C THR A 48 -10.14 -1.29 1.34
N VAL A 49 -10.73 -1.30 2.54
CA VAL A 49 -10.22 -2.06 3.67
C VAL A 49 -10.23 -3.56 3.38
N ALA A 50 -11.37 -4.10 2.96
CA ALA A 50 -11.52 -5.53 2.68
C ALA A 50 -10.52 -5.98 1.59
N PHE A 51 -10.45 -5.24 0.49
CA PHE A 51 -9.57 -5.60 -0.61
C PHE A 51 -8.08 -5.47 -0.25
N ALA A 52 -7.70 -4.44 0.53
CA ALA A 52 -6.33 -4.33 1.02
C ALA A 52 -5.94 -5.50 1.95
N GLN A 53 -6.87 -5.96 2.80
CA GLN A 53 -6.65 -7.14 3.65
C GLN A 53 -6.45 -8.41 2.82
N GLU A 54 -7.31 -8.66 1.83
CA GLU A 54 -7.18 -9.79 0.91
C GLU A 54 -5.81 -9.80 0.22
N LEU A 55 -5.39 -8.65 -0.35
CA LEU A 55 -4.10 -8.50 -1.00
C LEU A 55 -2.92 -8.78 -0.06
N VAL A 56 -2.99 -8.36 1.21
CA VAL A 56 -1.95 -8.70 2.19
C VAL A 56 -1.90 -10.20 2.47
N GLN A 57 -3.06 -10.86 2.63
CA GLN A 57 -3.13 -12.32 2.83
C GLN A 57 -2.62 -13.11 1.62
N GLU A 58 -2.77 -12.58 0.41
CA GLU A 58 -2.19 -13.14 -0.83
C GLU A 58 -0.68 -12.90 -0.97
N GLY A 59 -0.04 -12.22 -0.01
CA GLY A 59 1.38 -11.87 -0.10
C GLY A 59 1.67 -10.74 -1.10
N ARG A 60 0.68 -9.87 -1.36
CA ARG A 60 0.76 -8.71 -2.27
C ARG A 60 0.66 -7.37 -1.51
N PRO A 61 1.51 -7.12 -0.49
CA PRO A 61 1.42 -5.90 0.31
C PRO A 61 1.70 -4.61 -0.47
N PHE A 62 2.40 -4.69 -1.62
CA PHE A 62 2.60 -3.51 -2.46
C PHE A 62 1.31 -3.09 -3.18
N ALA A 63 0.54 -4.06 -3.66
CA ALA A 63 -0.75 -3.81 -4.29
C ALA A 63 -1.75 -3.23 -3.25
N ALA A 64 -1.74 -3.76 -2.01
CA ALA A 64 -2.52 -3.21 -0.91
C ALA A 64 -2.15 -1.74 -0.63
N HIS A 65 -0.85 -1.41 -0.64
CA HIS A 65 -0.38 -0.04 -0.54
C HIS A 65 -0.94 0.86 -1.65
N GLU A 66 -0.96 0.41 -2.90
CA GLU A 66 -1.50 1.18 -4.03
C GLU A 66 -3.00 1.46 -3.87
N VAL A 67 -3.81 0.46 -3.46
CA VAL A 67 -5.25 0.63 -3.18
C VAL A 67 -5.49 1.67 -2.08
N LEU A 68 -4.74 1.57 -0.98
CA LEU A 68 -4.85 2.50 0.14
C LEU A 68 -4.37 3.92 -0.22
N GLU A 69 -3.35 4.04 -1.08
CA GLU A 69 -2.88 5.33 -1.57
C GLU A 69 -3.91 6.00 -2.49
N ALA A 70 -4.58 5.25 -3.36
CA ALA A 70 -5.67 5.77 -4.17
C ALA A 70 -6.79 6.34 -3.29
N ARG A 71 -7.20 5.60 -2.25
CA ARG A 71 -8.19 6.08 -1.26
C ARG A 71 -7.71 7.30 -0.50
N TRP A 72 -6.45 7.33 -0.06
CA TRP A 72 -5.87 8.51 0.59
C TRP A 72 -5.99 9.77 -0.31
N LYS A 73 -5.67 9.65 -1.61
CA LYS A 73 -5.68 10.77 -2.55
C LYS A 73 -7.09 11.29 -2.85
N ALA A 74 -8.08 10.39 -2.92
CA ALA A 74 -9.46 10.74 -3.28
C ALA A 74 -10.38 11.01 -2.07
N GLY A 75 -10.01 10.52 -0.89
CA GLY A 75 -10.84 10.57 0.30
C GLY A 75 -10.86 11.94 1.01
N PRO A 76 -11.77 12.10 1.98
CA PRO A 76 -11.86 13.30 2.82
C PRO A 76 -10.56 13.59 3.59
N VAL A 77 -10.33 14.86 3.90
CA VAL A 77 -9.09 15.33 4.55
C VAL A 77 -8.92 14.73 5.94
N GLU A 78 -10.02 14.61 6.67
CA GLU A 78 -10.12 14.05 8.01
C GLU A 78 -9.71 12.58 8.07
N GLU A 79 -9.91 11.81 6.98
CA GLU A 79 -9.56 10.39 6.92
C GLU A 79 -8.10 10.16 6.47
N ARG A 80 -7.37 11.21 6.04
CA ARG A 80 -6.03 11.06 5.45
C ARG A 80 -5.05 10.34 6.37
N GLY A 81 -5.12 10.60 7.68
CA GLY A 81 -4.26 9.97 8.68
C GLY A 81 -4.37 8.44 8.65
N LEU A 82 -5.60 7.92 8.63
CA LEU A 82 -5.88 6.49 8.53
C LEU A 82 -5.28 5.90 7.25
N TRP A 83 -5.67 6.43 6.09
CA TRP A 83 -5.27 5.87 4.80
C TRP A 83 -3.75 5.92 4.58
N GLN A 84 -3.10 7.02 5.00
CA GLN A 84 -1.65 7.13 4.96
C GLN A 84 -0.95 6.15 5.91
N GLY A 85 -1.50 5.95 7.11
CA GLY A 85 -0.95 5.03 8.10
C GLY A 85 -0.99 3.58 7.59
N LEU A 86 -2.16 3.15 7.11
CA LEU A 86 -2.35 1.81 6.53
C LEU A 86 -1.47 1.59 5.29
N ALA A 87 -1.40 2.59 4.39
CA ALA A 87 -0.52 2.51 3.22
C ALA A 87 0.96 2.39 3.62
N GLN A 88 1.39 3.08 4.69
CA GLN A 88 2.75 2.99 5.24
C GLN A 88 3.05 1.62 5.85
N VAL A 89 2.09 1.03 6.57
CA VAL A 89 2.21 -0.34 7.08
C VAL A 89 2.42 -1.33 5.92
N CYS A 90 1.58 -1.26 4.88
CA CYS A 90 1.67 -2.17 3.73
C CYS A 90 2.99 -2.03 2.95
N VAL A 91 3.49 -0.81 2.70
CA VAL A 91 4.81 -0.64 2.06
C VAL A 91 5.96 -1.04 3.00
N GLY A 92 5.78 -0.92 4.32
CA GLY A 92 6.70 -1.47 5.32
C GLY A 92 6.84 -2.99 5.21
N LEU A 93 5.71 -3.71 5.15
CA LEU A 93 5.69 -5.16 4.89
C LEU A 93 6.34 -5.52 3.55
N THR A 94 6.11 -4.70 2.51
CA THR A 94 6.78 -4.87 1.21
C THR A 94 8.29 -4.75 1.34
N HIS A 95 8.79 -3.79 2.11
CA HIS A 95 10.22 -3.63 2.35
C HIS A 95 10.82 -4.83 3.09
N ALA A 96 10.12 -5.35 4.11
CA ALA A 96 10.53 -6.54 4.85
C ALA A 96 10.66 -7.75 3.90
N ALA A 97 9.61 -8.02 3.11
CA ALA A 97 9.59 -9.10 2.13
C ALA A 97 10.67 -8.96 1.03
N ARG A 98 11.13 -7.73 0.77
CA ARG A 98 12.24 -7.43 -0.16
C ARG A 98 13.62 -7.49 0.49
N GLY A 99 13.73 -7.77 1.79
CA GLY A 99 14.98 -7.84 2.55
C GLY A 99 15.52 -6.48 3.02
N ASN A 100 14.77 -5.39 2.86
CA ASN A 100 15.16 -4.07 3.34
C ASN A 100 14.64 -3.84 4.78
N ARG A 101 15.29 -4.52 5.73
CA ARG A 101 14.87 -4.56 7.14
C ARG A 101 14.82 -3.18 7.80
N THR A 102 15.89 -2.38 7.65
CA THR A 102 15.94 -1.02 8.23
C THR A 102 14.84 -0.12 7.67
N GLY A 103 14.59 -0.20 6.35
CA GLY A 103 13.52 0.54 5.71
C GLY A 103 12.14 0.07 6.19
N ALA A 104 11.95 -1.23 6.34
CA ALA A 104 10.72 -1.86 6.82
C ALA A 104 10.38 -1.38 8.24
N ALA A 105 11.29 -1.56 9.20
CA ALA A 105 11.11 -1.12 10.58
C ALA A 105 10.68 0.35 10.67
N ARG A 106 11.39 1.23 9.93
CA ARG A 106 11.11 2.67 9.93
C ARG A 106 9.72 3.01 9.36
N LEU A 107 9.25 2.29 8.36
CA LEU A 107 7.94 2.52 7.74
C LEU A 107 6.81 1.96 8.59
N LEU A 108 7.00 0.77 9.17
CA LEU A 108 6.05 0.13 10.07
C LEU A 108 5.81 0.96 11.33
N GLU A 109 6.87 1.43 12.01
CA GLU A 109 6.74 2.29 13.19
C GLU A 109 6.00 3.61 12.86
N ARG A 110 6.31 4.21 11.70
CA ARG A 110 5.64 5.45 11.28
C ARG A 110 4.17 5.22 10.93
N GLY A 111 3.88 4.13 10.22
CA GLY A 111 2.51 3.74 9.89
C GLY A 111 1.69 3.52 11.15
N ALA A 112 2.24 2.77 12.11
CA ALA A 112 1.62 2.52 13.42
C ALA A 112 1.32 3.82 14.17
N ALA A 113 2.31 4.71 14.31
CA ALA A 113 2.12 6.00 14.98
C ALA A 113 1.01 6.85 14.34
N ARG A 114 0.88 6.80 13.01
CA ARG A 114 -0.13 7.56 12.28
C ARG A 114 -1.54 6.99 12.44
N VAL A 115 -1.67 5.67 12.51
CA VAL A 115 -2.94 5.00 12.81
C VAL A 115 -3.38 5.28 14.25
N GLU A 116 -2.43 5.23 15.20
CA GLU A 116 -2.67 5.57 16.62
C GLU A 116 -3.11 7.03 16.79
N GLU A 117 -2.48 7.97 16.09
CA GLU A 117 -2.89 9.38 16.08
C GLU A 117 -4.31 9.55 15.52
N TYR A 118 -4.64 8.87 14.41
CA TYR A 118 -5.98 8.90 13.83
C TYR A 118 -7.04 8.34 14.78
N GLU A 119 -6.75 7.22 15.44
CA GLU A 119 -7.65 6.58 16.40
C GLU A 119 -8.02 7.54 17.55
N SER A 120 -7.08 8.34 18.03
CA SER A 120 -7.33 9.36 19.06
C SER A 120 -8.34 10.43 18.63
N GLY A 121 -8.49 10.65 17.32
CA GLY A 121 -9.46 11.56 16.72
C GLY A 121 -10.88 10.99 16.61
N HIS A 122 -11.11 9.73 16.98
CA HIS A 122 -12.42 9.05 16.93
C HIS A 122 -13.07 9.04 15.54
N GLY A 123 -12.26 8.99 14.48
CA GLY A 123 -12.75 8.84 13.12
C GLY A 123 -13.29 7.44 12.81
N PRO A 124 -14.05 7.27 11.71
CA PRO A 124 -14.55 5.96 11.29
C PRO A 124 -13.42 4.97 10.99
N ALA A 125 -13.46 3.78 11.60
CA ALA A 125 -12.48 2.72 11.37
C ALA A 125 -12.86 1.73 10.25
N TYR A 126 -14.06 1.85 9.68
CA TYR A 126 -14.56 0.99 8.59
C TYR A 126 -14.47 -0.53 8.85
N GLY A 127 -14.66 -0.93 10.10
CA GLY A 127 -14.58 -2.34 10.53
C GLY A 127 -13.17 -2.81 10.91
N LEU A 128 -12.16 -1.94 10.87
CA LEU A 128 -10.82 -2.24 11.39
C LEU A 128 -10.79 -2.14 12.92
N ASP A 129 -10.03 -3.05 13.52
CA ASP A 129 -9.48 -2.90 14.86
C ASP A 129 -8.14 -2.15 14.74
N LEU A 130 -8.16 -0.83 14.96
CA LEU A 130 -6.99 0.03 14.77
C LEU A 130 -5.88 -0.28 15.80
N ALA A 131 -6.25 -0.57 17.04
CA ALA A 131 -5.31 -0.99 18.07
C ALA A 131 -4.59 -2.30 17.66
N ALA A 132 -5.31 -3.28 17.11
CA ALA A 132 -4.71 -4.51 16.62
C ALA A 132 -3.77 -4.26 15.42
N VAL A 133 -4.14 -3.36 14.50
CA VAL A 133 -3.26 -2.95 13.39
C VAL A 133 -1.96 -2.32 13.91
N VAL A 134 -2.06 -1.43 14.89
CA VAL A 134 -0.89 -0.77 15.51
C VAL A 134 0.02 -1.78 16.20
N ALA A 135 -0.56 -2.69 16.99
CA ALA A 135 0.19 -3.74 17.67
C ALA A 135 0.94 -4.64 16.66
N CYS A 136 0.22 -5.14 15.64
CA CYS A 136 0.80 -5.97 14.59
C CYS A 136 1.93 -5.25 13.84
N ALA A 137 1.75 -3.98 13.47
CA ALA A 137 2.79 -3.20 12.79
C ALA A 137 4.05 -3.03 13.66
N ARG A 138 3.90 -2.77 14.97
CA ARG A 138 5.02 -2.65 15.91
C ARG A 138 5.74 -3.98 16.15
N GLU A 139 5.00 -5.09 16.24
CA GLU A 139 5.57 -6.44 16.34
C GLU A 139 6.43 -6.76 15.12
N HIS A 140 5.92 -6.50 13.92
CA HIS A 140 6.70 -6.66 12.69
C HIS A 140 7.92 -5.74 12.69
N ALA A 141 7.77 -4.47 13.08
CA ALA A 141 8.89 -3.53 13.13
C ALA A 141 10.00 -3.99 14.08
N ALA A 142 9.65 -4.62 15.20
CA ALA A 142 10.61 -5.17 16.15
C ALA A 142 11.35 -6.39 15.59
N ALA A 143 10.66 -7.24 14.81
CA ALA A 143 11.26 -8.41 14.16
C ALA A 143 12.27 -8.05 13.05
N GLU A 144 12.19 -6.83 12.50
CA GLU A 144 13.11 -6.32 11.48
C GLU A 144 14.42 -5.72 12.03
N ARG A 145 14.58 -5.62 13.36
CA ARG A 145 15.78 -5.05 14.00
C ARG A 145 16.88 -6.10 14.18
#